data_AF-A0A9W7A4D1-F1
#
_entry.id   AF-A0A9W7A4D1-F1
#
_cell.length_a   1.000
_cell.length_b   1.000
_cell.length_c   1.000
_cell.angle_alpha   90.00
_cell.angle_beta   90.00
_cell.angle_gamma   90.00
#
_symmetry.space_group_name_H-M   'P 1'
#
loop_
_entity.id
_entity.type
_entity.pdbx_description
1 polymer ?
#
loop_
_entity_poly.entity_id
_entity_poly.type
_entity_poly.pdbx_seq_one_letter_code
_entity_poly.pdbx_strand_id
1 'polypeptide(L)'
;MSYRHITPVVDYSGLDLLVPDAMLTTIARDPVTKFNSMFNFVKPTLRKYRSAGNFVKAVLRGEATVDEMNDLCNNFAYSLSGEKETLGRLDGEESEAYAKDMIERMEGRGMFVMIMEKLPESLVVVCEGMGWDCYSGSMSFKATSERKNTDPGNVKCKDPACEEEILKCNMVDKILYEHYKEKLGEITRGIEGFEEKLEMLKGVMEKSTGNKQKYPVSCRGQVKNEFDQMHSCKGNLTP
;
A
#
# COMPACT_ATOMS: atom_id res chain seq x y z
N MET A 1 -21.94 -3.08 -3.86
CA MET A 1 -20.78 -2.50 -3.15
C MET A 1 -19.85 -1.88 -4.18
N SER A 2 -19.05 -0.88 -3.84
CA SER A 2 -18.02 -0.31 -4.73
C SER A 2 -16.77 -0.05 -3.90
N TYR A 3 -15.59 -0.39 -4.43
CA TYR A 3 -14.30 -0.14 -3.78
C TYR A 3 -13.53 0.99 -4.49
N ARG A 4 -12.97 1.93 -3.72
CA ARG A 4 -12.26 3.11 -4.27
C ARG A 4 -10.81 3.15 -3.82
N HIS A 5 -9.86 3.17 -4.77
CA HIS A 5 -8.45 3.27 -4.41
C HIS A 5 -8.10 4.66 -3.86
N ILE A 6 -7.44 4.70 -2.70
CA ILE A 6 -6.96 5.97 -2.12
C ILE A 6 -5.71 6.45 -2.85
N THR A 7 -5.75 7.69 -3.32
CA THR A 7 -4.57 8.47 -3.73
C THR A 7 -4.34 9.63 -2.77
N PRO A 8 -3.12 10.18 -2.63
CA PRO A 8 -2.91 11.39 -1.85
C PRO A 8 -3.78 12.53 -2.39
N VAL A 9 -4.32 13.38 -1.50
CA VAL A 9 -5.14 14.57 -1.84
C VAL A 9 -6.56 14.27 -2.34
N VAL A 10 -7.20 13.19 -1.88
CA VAL A 10 -8.59 12.89 -2.23
C VAL A 10 -9.56 13.68 -1.34
N ASP A 11 -10.43 14.50 -1.95
CA ASP A 11 -11.59 15.09 -1.29
C ASP A 11 -12.67 14.01 -1.09
N TYR A 12 -12.60 13.34 0.06
CA TYR A 12 -13.53 12.28 0.42
C TYR A 12 -14.98 12.76 0.47
N SER A 13 -15.22 13.98 0.96
CA SER A 13 -16.57 14.55 1.04
C SER A 13 -17.16 14.80 -0.35
N GLY A 14 -16.36 15.30 -1.29
CA GLY A 14 -16.75 15.43 -2.69
C GLY A 14 -17.01 14.08 -3.37
N LEU A 15 -16.23 13.04 -3.03
CA LEU A 15 -16.42 11.71 -3.58
C LEU A 15 -17.66 10.99 -3.05
N ASP A 16 -18.02 11.17 -1.78
CA ASP A 16 -19.20 10.54 -1.16
C ASP A 16 -20.50 11.03 -1.82
N LEU A 17 -20.51 12.26 -2.35
CA LEU A 17 -21.64 12.79 -3.13
C LEU A 17 -21.81 12.10 -4.50
N LEU A 18 -20.75 11.55 -5.09
CA LEU A 18 -20.78 10.96 -6.43
C LEU A 18 -21.19 9.49 -6.44
N VAL A 19 -20.74 8.72 -5.45
CA VAL A 19 -21.16 7.33 -5.25
C VAL A 19 -21.36 7.15 -3.74
N PRO A 20 -22.58 7.43 -3.24
CA PRO A 20 -22.89 7.20 -1.84
C PRO A 20 -22.66 5.72 -1.51
N ASP A 21 -22.22 5.47 -0.28
CA ASP A 21 -21.95 4.13 0.27
C ASP A 21 -20.80 3.35 -0.39
N ALA A 22 -19.94 4.02 -1.18
CA ALA A 22 -18.74 3.39 -1.69
C ALA A 22 -17.72 3.17 -0.57
N MET A 23 -17.22 1.94 -0.45
CA MET A 23 -16.18 1.58 0.48
C MET A 23 -14.82 2.05 -0.04
N LEU A 24 -14.01 2.62 0.85
CA LEU A 24 -12.63 2.96 0.51
C LEU A 24 -11.80 1.68 0.47
N THR A 25 -10.86 1.59 -0.47
CA THR A 25 -9.91 0.49 -0.53
C THR A 25 -8.48 0.93 -0.80
N THR A 26 -7.53 0.14 -0.33
CA THR A 26 -6.12 0.31 -0.64
C THR A 26 -5.39 -1.01 -0.45
N ILE A 27 -4.09 -1.02 -0.75
CA ILE A 27 -3.21 -2.17 -0.51
C ILE A 27 -2.17 -1.75 0.52
N ALA A 28 -2.15 -2.43 1.66
CA ALA A 28 -1.05 -2.37 2.61
C ALA A 28 -0.05 -3.50 2.32
N ARG A 29 1.19 -3.26 2.69
CA ARG A 29 2.30 -4.21 2.63
C ARG A 29 3.02 -4.12 3.96
N ASP A 30 3.63 -5.22 4.39
CA ASP A 30 4.48 -5.24 5.57
C ASP A 30 5.44 -4.03 5.56
N PRO A 31 5.49 -3.22 6.64
CA PRO A 31 6.19 -1.94 6.64
C PRO A 31 7.70 -2.08 6.37
N VAL A 32 8.34 -3.12 6.89
CA VAL A 32 9.78 -3.37 6.67
C VAL A 32 10.04 -3.75 5.21
N THR A 33 9.20 -4.63 4.67
CA THR A 33 9.29 -5.07 3.28
C THR A 33 9.01 -3.90 2.31
N LYS A 34 7.99 -3.09 2.61
CA LYS A 34 7.66 -1.86 1.88
C LYS A 34 8.81 -0.87 1.93
N PHE A 35 9.35 -0.59 3.12
CA PHE A 35 10.49 0.30 3.31
C PHE A 35 11.68 -0.14 2.46
N ASN A 36 12.11 -1.40 2.56
CA ASN A 36 13.23 -1.92 1.78
C ASN A 36 12.98 -1.78 0.26
N SER A 37 11.76 -2.07 -0.18
CA SER A 37 11.38 -1.91 -1.58
C SER A 37 11.48 -0.45 -2.04
N MET A 38 10.93 0.48 -1.27
CA MET A 38 10.93 1.92 -1.57
C MET A 38 12.33 2.51 -1.48
N PHE A 39 13.11 2.14 -0.47
CA PHE A 39 14.49 2.60 -0.29
C PHE A 39 15.37 2.25 -1.50
N ASN A 40 15.19 1.05 -2.08
CA ASN A 40 15.88 0.65 -3.30
C ASN A 40 15.37 1.36 -4.56
N PHE A 41 14.12 1.81 -4.54
CA PHE A 41 13.48 2.51 -5.64
C PHE A 41 13.85 3.99 -5.68
N VAL A 42 13.90 4.68 -4.54
CA VAL A 42 14.25 6.10 -4.41
C VAL A 42 15.77 6.29 -4.50
N LYS A 43 16.29 6.28 -5.74
CA LYS A 43 17.75 6.33 -6.03
C LYS A 43 18.50 7.52 -5.41
N PRO A 44 17.94 8.73 -5.27
CA PRO A 44 18.61 9.82 -4.56
C PRO A 44 18.87 9.47 -3.08
N THR A 45 17.84 9.03 -2.36
CA THR A 45 17.90 8.65 -0.94
C THR A 45 18.85 7.48 -0.73
N LEU A 46 18.76 6.44 -1.56
CA LEU A 46 19.71 5.33 -1.56
C LEU A 46 21.17 5.79 -1.71
N ARG A 47 21.44 6.72 -2.64
CA ARG A 47 22.80 7.24 -2.88
C ARG A 47 23.30 8.10 -1.74
N LYS A 48 22.42 8.86 -1.07
CA LYS A 48 22.78 9.73 0.06
C LYS A 48 23.11 8.92 1.31
N TYR A 49 22.22 8.02 1.72
CA TYR A 49 22.33 7.33 3.00
C TYR A 49 23.02 5.96 2.92
N ARG A 50 23.06 5.34 1.74
CA ARG A 50 23.69 4.03 1.44
C ARG A 50 23.06 2.82 2.13
N SER A 51 22.43 2.98 3.29
CA SER A 51 21.74 1.93 4.03
C SER A 51 20.46 2.44 4.69
N ALA A 52 19.52 1.52 4.94
CA ALA A 52 18.29 1.80 5.68
C ALA A 52 18.58 2.37 7.08
N GLY A 53 19.48 1.73 7.83
CA GLY A 53 19.84 2.18 9.18
C GLY A 53 20.48 3.57 9.22
N ASN A 54 21.28 3.94 8.21
CA ASN A 54 21.83 5.30 8.13
C ASN A 54 20.74 6.33 7.87
N PHE A 55 19.75 6.00 7.02
CA PHE A 55 18.60 6.85 6.80
C PHE A 55 17.79 7.05 8.08
N VAL A 56 17.43 5.97 8.78
CA VAL A 56 16.68 6.06 10.06
C VAL A 56 17.43 6.91 11.07
N LYS A 57 18.75 6.73 11.21
CA LYS A 57 19.56 7.59 12.10
C LYS A 57 19.51 9.06 11.71
N ALA A 58 19.54 9.37 10.42
CA ALA A 58 19.41 10.74 9.93
C ALA A 58 18.02 11.32 10.21
N VAL A 59 16.95 10.52 10.10
CA VAL A 59 15.58 10.91 10.49
C VAL A 59 15.53 11.30 11.97
N LEU A 60 16.03 10.43 12.85
CA LEU A 60 16.02 10.65 14.30
C LEU A 60 16.90 11.83 14.74
N ARG A 61 17.90 12.21 13.94
CA ARG A 61 18.75 13.40 14.17
C ARG A 61 18.21 14.67 13.53
N GLY A 62 17.09 14.60 12.81
CA GLY A 62 16.53 15.75 12.09
C GLY A 62 17.31 16.15 10.83
N GLU A 63 18.19 15.28 10.33
CA GLU A 63 19.05 15.51 9.15
C GLU A 63 18.36 15.13 7.82
N ALA A 64 17.32 14.28 7.89
CA ALA A 64 16.50 13.92 6.73
C ALA A 64 15.46 15.00 6.39
N THR A 65 15.21 15.21 5.10
CA THR A 65 14.20 16.16 4.64
C THR A 65 12.79 15.60 4.83
N VAL A 66 11.79 16.49 4.83
CA VAL A 66 10.37 16.11 4.91
C VAL A 66 9.98 15.15 3.79
N ASP A 67 10.38 15.43 2.55
CA ASP A 67 10.08 14.58 1.40
C ASP A 67 10.72 13.19 1.54
N GLU A 68 11.98 13.12 1.95
CA GLU A 68 12.67 11.85 2.17
C GLU A 68 11.99 11.01 3.26
N MET A 69 11.49 11.66 4.31
CA MET A 69 10.71 11.00 5.37
C MET A 69 9.36 10.51 4.84
N ASN A 70 8.61 11.33 4.12
CA ASN A 70 7.28 10.98 3.63
C ASN A 70 7.30 9.86 2.58
N ASP A 71 8.40 9.73 1.83
CA ASP A 71 8.60 8.63 0.88
C ASP A 71 8.82 7.26 1.55
N LEU A 72 9.36 7.25 2.78
CA LEU A 72 9.91 6.03 3.39
C LEU A 72 9.37 5.69 4.78
N CYS A 73 9.13 6.69 5.62
CA CYS A 73 8.68 6.55 7.00
C CYS A 73 7.17 6.82 7.10
N ASN A 74 6.43 5.88 7.70
CA ASN A 74 4.98 5.97 7.89
C ASN A 74 4.25 6.34 6.59
N ASN A 75 4.76 5.88 5.44
CA ASN A 75 4.29 6.31 4.12
C ASN A 75 2.84 5.88 3.86
N PHE A 76 2.41 4.72 4.41
CA PHE A 76 1.03 4.28 4.30
C PHE A 76 0.10 5.23 5.04
N ALA A 77 0.37 5.47 6.33
CA ALA A 77 -0.37 6.42 7.14
C ALA A 77 -0.37 7.82 6.53
N TYR A 78 0.78 8.31 6.09
CA TYR A 78 0.93 9.62 5.45
C TYR A 78 0.00 9.73 4.22
N SER A 79 0.00 8.72 3.36
CA SER A 79 -0.84 8.68 2.16
C SER A 79 -2.34 8.67 2.47
N LEU A 80 -2.75 8.01 3.55
CA LEU A 80 -4.13 7.98 4.02
C LEU A 80 -4.55 9.28 4.71
N SER A 81 -3.61 9.93 5.37
CA SER A 81 -3.89 11.10 6.20
C SER A 81 -4.21 12.36 5.38
N GLY A 82 -3.55 12.52 4.23
CA GLY A 82 -3.55 13.77 3.48
C GLY A 82 -2.85 14.94 4.20
N GLU A 83 -2.10 14.65 5.27
CA GLU A 83 -1.41 15.64 6.09
C GLU A 83 -0.25 16.30 5.33
N LYS A 84 0.09 17.53 5.76
CA LYS A 84 1.26 18.24 5.24
C LYS A 84 2.51 18.00 6.08
N GLU A 85 2.32 17.64 7.34
CA GLU A 85 3.41 17.35 8.27
C GLU A 85 3.83 15.89 8.18
N THR A 86 5.12 15.65 8.42
CA THR A 86 5.69 14.30 8.35
C THR A 86 5.36 13.49 9.59
N LEU A 87 4.95 12.24 9.38
CA LEU A 87 4.74 11.28 10.46
C LEU A 87 6.04 10.54 10.84
N GLY A 88 7.15 10.77 10.14
CA GLY A 88 8.39 10.02 10.34
C GLY A 88 9.17 10.37 11.62
N ARG A 89 8.72 11.36 12.39
CA ARG A 89 9.39 11.85 13.61
C ARG A 89 8.60 11.60 14.90
N LEU A 90 7.41 11.02 14.79
CA LEU A 90 6.59 10.70 15.95
C LEU A 90 7.35 9.72 16.84
N ASP A 91 7.28 9.94 18.15
CA ASP A 91 7.76 8.95 19.10
C ASP A 91 6.79 7.75 19.22
N GLY A 92 7.08 6.82 20.15
CA GLY A 92 6.26 5.63 20.33
C GLY A 92 4.83 5.92 20.78
N GLU A 93 4.65 6.80 21.77
CA GLU A 93 3.33 7.13 22.31
C GLU A 93 2.52 7.95 21.31
N GLU A 94 3.17 8.92 20.65
CA GLU A 94 2.56 9.71 19.58
C GLU A 94 2.14 8.83 18.40
N SER A 95 2.98 7.87 18.01
CA SER A 95 2.68 6.94 16.93
C SER A 95 1.48 6.04 17.25
N GLU A 96 1.39 5.53 18.48
CA GLU A 96 0.27 4.70 18.92
C GLU A 96 -1.04 5.49 18.96
N ALA A 97 -1.02 6.70 19.53
CA ALA A 97 -2.18 7.58 19.57
C ALA A 97 -2.66 7.94 18.16
N TYR A 98 -1.73 8.30 17.27
CA TYR A 98 -2.04 8.64 15.88
C TYR A 98 -2.60 7.44 15.10
N ALA A 99 -2.00 6.27 15.26
CA ALA A 99 -2.48 5.05 14.61
C ALA A 99 -3.91 4.70 15.04
N LYS A 100 -4.21 4.81 16.35
CA LYS A 100 -5.54 4.53 16.89
C LYS A 100 -6.60 5.48 16.33
N ASP A 101 -6.32 6.79 16.32
CA ASP A 101 -7.22 7.79 15.71
C ASP A 101 -7.44 7.50 14.22
N MET A 102 -6.37 7.18 13.49
CA MET A 102 -6.48 6.88 12.06
C MET A 102 -7.31 5.62 11.80
N ILE A 103 -7.15 4.57 12.61
CA ILE A 103 -7.98 3.36 12.52
C ILE A 103 -9.45 3.74 12.68
N GLU A 104 -9.80 4.45 13.75
CA GLU A 104 -11.19 4.85 14.01
C GLU A 104 -11.77 5.67 12.85
N ARG A 105 -11.03 6.67 12.36
CA ARG A 105 -11.46 7.51 11.23
C ARG A 105 -11.66 6.71 9.94
N MET A 106 -10.74 5.81 9.62
CA MET A 106 -10.81 5.04 8.37
C MET A 106 -11.88 3.94 8.45
N GLU A 107 -12.03 3.29 9.59
CA GLU A 107 -13.08 2.28 9.80
C GLU A 107 -14.48 2.89 9.81
N GLY A 108 -14.65 4.06 10.43
CA GLY A 108 -15.90 4.82 10.38
C GLY A 108 -16.34 5.20 8.95
N ARG A 109 -15.39 5.19 7.99
CA ARG A 109 -15.64 5.42 6.56
C ARG A 109 -15.77 4.13 5.74
N GLY A 110 -15.83 2.96 6.39
CA GLY A 110 -15.95 1.67 5.70
C GLY A 110 -14.71 1.28 4.91
N MET A 111 -13.51 1.67 5.37
CA MET A 111 -12.26 1.30 4.73
C MET A 111 -12.02 -0.22 4.75
N PHE A 112 -11.70 -0.78 3.58
CA PHE A 112 -11.19 -2.13 3.40
C PHE A 112 -9.76 -2.11 2.86
N VAL A 113 -8.81 -2.60 3.65
CA VAL A 113 -7.40 -2.66 3.26
C VAL A 113 -7.06 -4.08 2.82
N MET A 114 -6.63 -4.23 1.58
CA MET A 114 -6.04 -5.46 1.06
C MET A 114 -4.63 -5.62 1.58
N ILE A 115 -4.23 -6.84 1.94
CA ILE A 115 -2.88 -7.16 2.42
C ILE A 115 -2.10 -7.79 1.28
N MET A 116 -0.99 -7.17 0.88
CA MET A 116 -0.20 -7.63 -0.27
C MET A 116 0.32 -9.07 -0.10
N GLU A 117 0.74 -9.42 1.12
CA GLU A 117 1.20 -10.76 1.51
C GLU A 117 0.07 -11.79 1.54
N LYS A 118 -1.18 -11.34 1.58
CA LYS A 118 -2.42 -12.15 1.54
C LYS A 118 -3.33 -11.66 0.41
N LEU A 119 -2.73 -11.37 -0.74
CA LEU A 119 -3.46 -10.78 -1.86
C LEU A 119 -4.57 -11.71 -2.37
N PRO A 120 -4.36 -13.04 -2.54
CA PRO A 120 -5.44 -13.94 -2.92
C PRO A 120 -6.63 -13.90 -1.95
N GLU A 121 -6.38 -13.92 -0.64
CA GLU A 121 -7.41 -13.83 0.40
C GLU A 121 -8.15 -12.49 0.32
N SER A 122 -7.41 -11.39 0.16
CA SER A 122 -7.97 -10.06 -0.01
C SER A 122 -8.86 -9.97 -1.25
N LEU A 123 -8.45 -10.61 -2.35
CA LEU A 123 -9.22 -10.64 -3.59
C LEU A 123 -10.51 -11.45 -3.46
N VAL A 124 -10.52 -12.57 -2.71
CA VAL A 124 -11.76 -13.29 -2.40
C VAL A 124 -12.76 -12.36 -1.71
N VAL A 125 -12.33 -11.57 -0.71
CA VAL A 125 -13.20 -10.60 -0.05
C VAL A 125 -13.76 -9.56 -1.02
N VAL A 126 -12.93 -9.05 -1.94
CA VAL A 126 -13.39 -8.11 -2.97
C VAL A 126 -14.42 -8.75 -3.89
N CYS A 127 -14.14 -9.96 -4.38
CA CYS A 127 -15.02 -10.69 -5.29
C CYS A 127 -16.40 -10.94 -4.68
N GLU A 128 -16.42 -11.42 -3.44
CA GLU A 128 -17.65 -11.69 -2.70
C GLU A 128 -18.41 -10.40 -2.37
N GLY A 129 -17.72 -9.36 -1.88
CA GLY A 129 -18.34 -8.08 -1.58
C GLY A 129 -18.92 -7.36 -2.80
N MET A 130 -18.28 -7.52 -3.96
CA MET A 130 -18.73 -6.92 -5.22
C MET A 130 -19.71 -7.79 -6.01
N GLY A 131 -19.87 -9.07 -5.66
CA GLY A 131 -20.61 -10.04 -6.47
C GLY A 131 -19.95 -10.28 -7.84
N TRP A 132 -18.62 -10.19 -7.92
CA TRP A 132 -17.88 -10.44 -9.15
C TRP A 132 -17.61 -11.93 -9.33
N ASP A 133 -17.80 -12.42 -10.56
CA ASP A 133 -17.39 -13.77 -10.92
C ASP A 133 -15.87 -13.80 -11.22
N CYS A 134 -15.11 -13.93 -10.14
CA CYS A 134 -13.66 -14.06 -10.19
C CYS A 134 -13.16 -15.50 -10.42
N TYR A 135 -14.07 -16.47 -10.36
CA TYR A 135 -13.74 -17.89 -10.25
C TYR A 135 -13.87 -18.64 -11.58
N SER A 136 -14.68 -18.12 -12.51
CA SER A 136 -14.86 -18.70 -13.85
C SER A 136 -13.66 -18.56 -14.79
N GLY A 137 -12.66 -17.75 -14.42
CA GLY A 137 -11.53 -17.44 -15.28
C GLY A 137 -11.79 -16.33 -16.31
N SER A 138 -12.94 -15.64 -16.22
CA SER A 138 -13.25 -14.46 -17.04
C SER A 138 -12.36 -13.25 -16.72
N MET A 139 -11.81 -13.19 -15.49
CA MET A 139 -10.87 -12.16 -15.07
C MET A 139 -9.43 -12.64 -15.14
N SER A 140 -8.53 -11.79 -15.65
CA SER A 140 -7.10 -12.06 -15.62
C SER A 140 -6.44 -11.40 -14.43
N PHE A 141 -5.78 -12.18 -13.59
CA PHE A 141 -4.95 -11.66 -12.52
C PHE A 141 -3.48 -11.77 -12.92
N LYS A 142 -2.77 -10.65 -12.87
CA LYS A 142 -1.33 -10.70 -13.04
C LYS A 142 -0.69 -11.05 -11.70
N ALA A 143 -0.47 -12.33 -11.46
CA ALA A 143 0.48 -12.77 -10.45
C ALA A 143 1.89 -12.39 -10.93
N THR A 144 2.35 -11.18 -10.65
CA THR A 144 3.79 -10.95 -10.68
C THR A 144 4.37 -11.76 -9.54
N SER A 145 5.07 -12.85 -9.87
CA SER A 145 5.96 -13.51 -8.92
C SER A 145 6.78 -12.44 -8.20
N GLU A 146 7.01 -12.64 -6.90
CA GLU A 146 7.90 -11.78 -6.13
C GLU A 146 9.12 -11.48 -7.00
N ARG A 147 9.35 -10.20 -7.32
CA ARG A 147 10.57 -9.83 -8.02
C ARG A 147 11.67 -10.33 -7.10
N LYS A 148 12.40 -11.37 -7.55
CA LYS A 148 13.62 -11.81 -6.87
C LYS A 148 14.51 -10.58 -6.82
N ASN A 149 14.51 -9.89 -5.68
CA ASN A 149 15.44 -8.82 -5.35
C ASN A 149 16.80 -9.49 -5.12
N THR A 150 17.33 -10.11 -6.17
CA THR A 150 18.65 -10.73 -6.26
C THR A 150 19.63 -9.82 -7.01
N ASP A 151 19.20 -8.62 -7.40
CA ASP A 151 20.11 -7.62 -7.94
C ASP A 151 21.20 -7.33 -6.88
N PRO A 152 22.48 -7.53 -7.20
CA PRO A 152 23.59 -7.36 -6.26
C PRO A 152 23.68 -5.94 -5.67
N GLY A 153 23.01 -4.97 -6.28
CA GLY A 153 22.98 -3.57 -5.85
C GLY A 153 21.81 -3.19 -4.92
N ASN A 154 20.90 -4.11 -4.59
CA ASN A 154 19.78 -3.81 -3.71
C ASN A 154 20.20 -3.95 -2.24
N VAL A 155 19.96 -2.89 -1.46
CA VAL A 155 20.14 -2.88 -0.01
C VAL A 155 18.98 -3.64 0.61
N LYS A 156 19.29 -4.70 1.37
CA LYS A 156 18.31 -5.41 2.17
C LYS A 156 18.73 -5.39 3.62
N CYS A 157 17.80 -4.97 4.45
CA CYS A 157 17.77 -5.31 5.86
C CYS A 157 17.56 -6.82 5.98
N LYS A 158 18.48 -7.55 6.63
CA LYS A 158 18.43 -9.03 6.72
C LYS A 158 18.44 -9.56 8.15
N ASP A 159 18.75 -8.69 9.12
CA ASP A 159 18.84 -9.04 10.53
C ASP A 159 17.75 -8.32 11.34
N PRO A 160 17.27 -8.92 12.44
CA PRO A 160 16.20 -8.35 13.25
C PRO A 160 16.50 -6.95 13.79
N ALA A 161 17.77 -6.66 14.12
CA ALA A 161 18.15 -5.36 14.66
C ALA A 161 17.93 -4.25 13.62
N CYS A 162 18.27 -4.51 12.37
CA CYS A 162 17.98 -3.58 11.29
C CYS A 162 16.45 -3.41 11.06
N GLU A 163 15.65 -4.47 11.21
CA GLU A 163 14.19 -4.38 11.07
C GLU A 163 13.59 -3.50 12.18
N GLU A 164 14.04 -3.70 13.41
CA GLU A 164 13.68 -2.86 14.56
C GLU A 164 14.05 -1.39 14.33
N GLU A 165 15.21 -1.10 13.72
CA GLU A 165 15.57 0.28 13.36
C GLU A 165 14.59 0.87 12.34
N ILE A 166 14.23 0.15 11.27
CA ILE A 166 13.24 0.63 10.29
C ILE A 166 11.91 0.97 10.97
N LEU A 167 11.48 0.14 11.92
CA LEU A 167 10.22 0.33 12.64
C LEU A 167 10.21 1.58 13.51
N LYS A 168 11.36 2.14 13.91
CA LYS A 168 11.43 3.39 14.69
C LYS A 168 10.80 4.59 14.00
N CYS A 169 10.84 4.66 12.66
CA CYS A 169 10.12 5.69 11.89
C CYS A 169 8.90 5.15 11.14
N ASN A 170 8.53 3.88 11.34
CA ASN A 170 7.41 3.21 10.67
C ASN A 170 6.40 2.60 11.66
N MET A 171 6.37 3.10 12.90
CA MET A 171 5.53 2.53 13.96
C MET A 171 4.03 2.66 13.64
N VAL A 172 3.60 3.79 13.07
CA VAL A 172 2.21 3.99 12.67
C VAL A 172 1.82 2.98 11.59
N ASP A 173 2.65 2.84 10.55
CA ASP A 173 2.42 1.87 9.47
C ASP A 173 2.37 0.42 10.00
N LYS A 174 3.21 0.09 10.99
CA LYS A 174 3.22 -1.22 11.64
C LYS A 174 1.89 -1.50 12.36
N ILE A 175 1.41 -0.56 13.16
CA ILE A 175 0.16 -0.72 13.91
C ILE A 175 -1.02 -0.84 12.94
N LEU A 176 -1.08 0.01 11.92
CA LEU A 176 -2.10 -0.05 10.87
C LEU A 176 -2.07 -1.39 10.15
N TYR A 177 -0.88 -1.86 9.75
CA TYR A 177 -0.74 -3.12 9.02
C TYR A 177 -1.24 -4.32 9.84
N GLU A 178 -0.83 -4.45 11.10
CA GLU A 178 -1.28 -5.57 11.94
C GLU A 178 -2.79 -5.50 12.20
N HIS A 179 -3.35 -4.32 12.46
CA HIS A 179 -4.80 -4.13 12.60
C HIS A 179 -5.57 -4.63 11.37
N TYR A 180 -5.21 -4.15 10.18
CA TYR A 180 -5.93 -4.53 8.96
C TYR A 180 -5.71 -5.98 8.53
N LYS A 181 -4.56 -6.56 8.89
CA LYS A 181 -4.26 -7.98 8.66
C LYS A 181 -5.09 -8.88 9.57
N GLU A 182 -5.30 -8.49 10.83
CA GLU A 182 -6.23 -9.18 11.74
C GLU A 182 -7.67 -9.06 11.23
N LYS A 183 -8.09 -7.84 10.89
CA LYS A 183 -9.42 -7.56 10.32
C LYS A 183 -9.70 -8.36 9.05
N LEU A 184 -8.71 -8.50 8.16
CA LEU A 184 -8.84 -9.37 6.99
C LEU A 184 -9.18 -10.81 7.43
N GLY A 185 -8.48 -11.36 8.42
CA GLY A 185 -8.75 -12.69 8.97
C GLY A 185 -10.13 -12.83 9.64
N GLU A 186 -10.67 -11.76 10.21
CA GLU A 186 -12.06 -11.74 10.70
C GLU A 186 -13.06 -11.80 9.56
N ILE A 187 -12.88 -10.99 8.52
CA ILE A 187 -13.77 -10.96 7.37
C ILE A 187 -13.78 -12.30 6.64
N THR A 188 -12.60 -12.90 6.40
CA THR A 188 -12.52 -14.18 5.67
C THR A 188 -13.20 -15.32 6.42
N ARG A 189 -13.20 -15.32 7.76
CA ARG A 189 -13.95 -16.30 8.57
C ARG A 189 -15.47 -16.18 8.42
N GLY A 190 -15.96 -15.01 8.03
CA GLY A 190 -17.38 -14.78 7.78
C GLY A 190 -17.85 -15.18 6.37
N ILE A 191 -16.94 -15.51 5.46
CA ILE A 191 -17.28 -15.88 4.08
C ILE A 191 -17.55 -17.39 4.01
N GLU A 192 -18.77 -17.76 3.64
CA GLU A 192 -19.13 -19.16 3.39
C GLU A 192 -18.30 -19.74 2.23
N GLY A 193 -17.72 -20.93 2.46
CA GLY A 193 -16.88 -21.61 1.47
C GLY A 193 -15.58 -20.89 1.14
N PHE A 194 -15.05 -20.05 2.05
CA PHE A 194 -13.86 -19.24 1.80
C PHE A 194 -12.66 -20.04 1.25
N GLU A 195 -12.33 -21.17 1.85
CA GLU A 195 -11.18 -22.00 1.42
C GLU A 195 -11.35 -22.55 -0.01
N GLU A 196 -12.57 -22.98 -0.37
CA GLU A 196 -12.85 -23.45 -1.73
C GLU A 196 -12.72 -22.31 -2.75
N LYS A 197 -13.28 -21.13 -2.42
CA LYS A 197 -13.17 -19.91 -3.23
C LYS A 197 -11.72 -19.46 -3.40
N LEU A 198 -10.93 -19.54 -2.34
CA LEU A 198 -9.51 -19.21 -2.36
C LEU A 198 -8.73 -20.13 -3.30
N GLU A 199 -8.96 -21.44 -3.24
CA GLU A 199 -8.30 -22.40 -4.13
C GLU A 199 -8.73 -22.23 -5.60
N MET A 200 -10.02 -21.99 -5.84
CA MET A 200 -10.51 -21.65 -7.19
C MET A 200 -9.83 -20.40 -7.74
N LEU A 201 -9.74 -19.34 -6.93
CA LEU A 201 -9.12 -18.08 -7.32
C LEU A 201 -7.63 -18.27 -7.62
N LYS A 202 -6.89 -18.99 -6.77
CA LYS A 202 -5.46 -19.31 -7.01
C LYS A 202 -5.29 -20.04 -8.35
N GLY A 203 -6.15 -21.01 -8.65
CA GLY A 203 -6.15 -21.71 -9.94
C GLY A 203 -6.40 -20.80 -11.15
N VAL A 204 -7.25 -19.77 -11.01
CA VAL A 204 -7.44 -18.74 -12.04
C VAL A 204 -6.20 -17.84 -12.18
N MET A 205 -5.60 -17.42 -11.06
CA MET A 205 -4.41 -16.58 -11.04
C MET A 205 -3.21 -17.26 -11.71
N GLU A 206 -3.02 -18.57 -11.51
CA GLU A 206 -1.96 -19.35 -12.14
C GLU A 206 -2.13 -19.48 -13.65
N LYS A 207 -3.38 -19.62 -14.13
CA LYS A 207 -3.71 -19.75 -15.56
C LYS A 207 -3.72 -18.42 -16.30
N SER A 208 -3.75 -17.30 -15.58
CA SER A 208 -3.80 -15.96 -16.15
C SER A 208 -2.46 -15.59 -16.81
N THR A 209 -2.38 -15.72 -18.14
CA THR A 209 -1.25 -15.24 -18.93
C THR A 209 -1.37 -13.72 -19.13
N GLY A 210 -0.89 -12.94 -18.16
CA GLY A 210 -1.08 -11.48 -18.15
C GLY A 210 -0.67 -10.80 -19.47
N ASN A 211 -1.62 -10.13 -20.13
CA ASN A 211 -1.34 -9.24 -21.25
C ASN A 211 -0.33 -8.16 -20.80
N LYS A 212 0.71 -7.93 -21.63
CA LYS A 212 1.87 -7.05 -21.32
C LYS A 212 1.54 -5.55 -21.26
N GLN A 213 0.28 -5.16 -21.03
CA GLN A 213 -0.10 -3.76 -21.03
C GLN A 213 -0.07 -3.22 -19.60
N LYS A 214 1.08 -2.63 -19.22
CA LYS A 214 1.30 -2.05 -17.89
C LYS A 214 0.43 -0.81 -17.58
N TYR A 215 -0.10 -0.10 -18.58
CA TYR A 215 -0.86 1.15 -18.42
C TYR A 215 -1.89 1.39 -19.55
N PRO A 216 -2.98 2.13 -19.29
CA PRO A 216 -3.85 2.68 -20.33
C PRO A 216 -3.05 3.51 -21.35
N VAL A 217 -3.37 3.38 -22.64
CA VAL A 217 -2.62 4.02 -23.75
C VAL A 217 -2.59 5.56 -23.61
N SER A 218 -3.57 6.15 -22.94
CA SER A 218 -3.69 7.59 -22.70
C SER A 218 -2.58 8.20 -21.82
N CYS A 219 -1.82 7.38 -21.08
CA CYS A 219 -0.79 7.86 -20.15
C CYS A 219 0.63 7.91 -20.73
N ARG A 220 0.81 7.52 -22.01
CA ARG A 220 2.15 7.46 -22.66
C ARG A 220 2.69 8.82 -23.11
N GLY A 221 1.91 9.89 -23.01
CA GLY A 221 2.13 11.10 -23.80
C GLY A 221 3.26 12.03 -23.36
N GLN A 222 3.54 12.23 -22.06
CA GLN A 222 4.25 13.47 -21.67
C GLN A 222 5.13 13.42 -20.42
N VAL A 223 5.67 12.27 -19.99
CA VAL A 223 6.45 12.23 -18.74
C VAL A 223 7.79 11.50 -18.90
N LYS A 224 8.86 12.15 -18.43
CA LYS A 224 10.27 11.75 -18.67
C LYS A 224 10.80 10.66 -17.72
N ASN A 225 10.06 10.26 -16.67
CA ASN A 225 10.41 9.11 -15.83
C ASN A 225 9.15 8.41 -15.26
N GLU A 226 9.30 7.15 -14.80
CA GLU A 226 8.20 6.31 -14.28
C GLU A 226 7.59 6.84 -12.96
N PHE A 227 8.34 7.64 -12.19
CA PHE A 227 7.87 8.16 -10.90
C PHE A 227 6.90 9.33 -11.08
N ASP A 228 7.25 10.27 -11.95
CA ASP A 228 6.40 11.39 -12.30
C ASP A 228 5.11 10.92 -12.97
N GLN A 229 5.10 9.77 -13.66
CA GLN A 229 3.87 9.17 -14.21
C GLN A 229 2.86 8.75 -13.12
N MET A 230 3.31 8.41 -11.91
CA MET A 230 2.42 8.04 -10.82
C MET A 230 1.73 9.25 -10.17
N HIS A 231 2.35 10.43 -10.26
CA HIS A 231 1.90 11.65 -9.57
C HIS A 231 1.34 12.74 -10.50
N SER A 232 1.49 12.61 -11.83
CA SER A 232 1.09 13.63 -12.81
C SER A 232 -0.20 13.32 -13.58
N CYS A 233 -0.92 12.25 -13.23
CA CYS A 233 -2.22 11.93 -13.82
C CYS A 233 -3.29 12.95 -13.38
N LYS A 234 -3.25 14.15 -13.96
CA LYS A 234 -4.41 15.04 -14.00
C LYS A 234 -5.32 14.51 -15.10
N GLY A 235 -6.39 13.84 -14.71
CA GLY A 235 -7.47 13.53 -15.64
C GLY A 235 -7.98 14.84 -16.25
N ASN A 236 -7.95 14.94 -17.58
CA ASN A 236 -8.69 15.99 -18.26
C ASN A 236 -10.18 15.69 -18.06
N LEU A 237 -10.80 16.37 -17.10
CA LEU A 237 -12.24 16.55 -17.06
C LEU A 237 -12.58 17.58 -18.14
N THR A 238 -12.68 17.14 -19.38
CA THR A 238 -13.48 17.87 -20.37
C THR A 238 -14.95 17.47 -20.15
N PRO A 239 -15.86 18.46 -20.08
CA PRO A 239 -17.28 18.26 -19.79
C PRO A 239 -18.00 17.44 -20.87
#